data_AF-A0AAC9J5C6-F1
#
_entry.id   AF-A0AAC9J5C6-F1
#
_cell.length_a   1.000
_cell.length_b   1.000
_cell.length_c   1.000
_cell.angle_alpha   90.00
_cell.angle_beta   90.00
_cell.angle_gamma   90.00
#
_symmetry.space_group_name_H-M   'P 1'
#
loop_
_entity.id
_entity.type
_entity.pdbx_description
1 polymer ?
#
loop_
_entity_poly.entity_id
_entity_poly.type
_entity_poly.pdbx_seq_one_letter_code
_entity_poly.pdbx_strand_id
1 'polypeptide(L)'
;MAIDLLKLQEKLGYGVNTGGMCYGIAYMAIQAIIRDDLETYISRIKYLEKTLLQHNNNQDDAIDEIVEKINVAYEKRKNKQNLDSEEIKLLDILNWLDGVQIYHNYKNLLFGGQNYEIATNFFSANTNQKEKENRKIFVIAKELNMLTKELINDIFDKIDNSKEPIAFSLGTPGHIISVGKSSNYMPIYLINHHIHKLITSSRSLYSEVLCAFKYSKEALNILTHSYQEENISVKYVTNNLDKDDLCKLLCIALQNGHPAAIKVYIESISNLRVIDMQELLAAKMPDGISGLYMALYNGHVEAIKVYIEGISNFDGIDKQELLAAKRSNGTPGLCMALQNGHSAAIKAYIEGISNLSGINKQDLLAAKMPNGTTGLFMVLQDGHAEAIKAYIEGISNFAGINKQELLAAKNQSGTPGLCMALQQGHAEAIKAYIEAIFNLPGINRRELLAAKTRFGTSGLHIALQQGHSEAVKAYKETISKFKILSNGLPGFLL
;
A
#
# COMPACT_ATOMS: atom_id res chain seq x y z
N MET A 1 2.57 21.93 8.64
CA MET A 1 2.44 20.53 9.06
C MET A 1 1.39 20.51 10.16
N ALA A 2 0.42 19.60 10.11
CA ALA A 2 -0.72 19.60 11.04
C ALA A 2 -0.41 18.75 12.29
N ILE A 3 -0.96 19.14 13.44
CA ILE A 3 -0.94 18.31 14.64
C ILE A 3 -1.87 17.10 14.45
N ASP A 4 -1.52 15.94 14.99
CA ASP A 4 -2.41 14.79 14.98
C ASP A 4 -3.44 14.89 16.12
N LEU A 5 -4.69 15.20 15.75
CA LEU A 5 -5.78 15.36 16.72
C LEU A 5 -6.19 14.04 17.37
N LEU A 6 -5.98 12.89 16.72
CA LEU A 6 -6.30 11.59 17.32
C LEU A 6 -5.31 11.28 18.43
N LYS A 7 -4.02 11.50 18.17
CA LYS A 7 -2.95 11.31 19.14
C LYS A 7 -3.08 12.23 20.35
N LEU A 8 -3.43 13.50 20.13
CA LEU A 8 -3.72 14.44 21.21
C LEU A 8 -4.89 13.96 22.08
N GLN A 9 -5.99 13.50 21.46
CA GLN A 9 -7.14 12.99 22.18
C GLN A 9 -6.79 11.73 23.00
N GLU A 10 -6.02 10.81 22.42
CA GLU A 10 -5.54 9.61 23.11
C GLU A 10 -4.76 9.98 24.39
N LYS A 11 -3.82 10.93 24.30
CA LYS A 11 -3.04 11.40 25.48
C LYS A 11 -3.89 12.13 26.52
N LEU A 12 -4.99 12.75 26.11
CA LEU A 12 -5.99 13.35 27.03
C LEU A 12 -6.92 12.30 27.67
N GLY A 13 -6.77 11.01 27.35
CA GLY A 13 -7.55 9.93 27.95
C GLY A 13 -8.86 9.63 27.24
N TYR A 14 -9.07 10.16 26.03
CA TYR A 14 -10.25 9.86 25.23
C TYR A 14 -10.14 8.47 24.57
N GLY A 15 -11.27 7.75 24.50
CA GLY A 15 -11.34 6.53 23.70
C GLY A 15 -11.25 6.89 22.22
N VAL A 16 -10.13 6.52 21.57
CA VAL A 16 -9.91 6.74 20.14
C VAL A 16 -10.20 5.43 19.39
N ASN A 17 -11.27 5.40 18.60
CA ASN A 17 -11.46 4.36 17.60
C ASN A 17 -11.15 4.93 16.22
N THR A 18 -10.21 4.28 15.52
CA THR A 18 -9.76 4.65 14.18
C THR A 18 -10.89 4.66 13.13
N GLY A 19 -12.01 3.97 13.37
CA GLY A 19 -13.17 3.96 12.46
C GLY A 19 -14.25 5.02 12.71
N GLY A 20 -14.16 5.84 13.77
CA GLY A 20 -15.28 6.69 14.20
C GLY A 20 -14.95 8.14 14.55
N MET A 21 -13.73 8.43 15.02
CA MET A 21 -13.41 9.76 15.56
C MET A 21 -13.30 10.85 14.48
N CYS A 22 -12.99 10.49 13.23
CA CYS A 22 -13.02 11.40 12.08
C CYS A 22 -14.43 12.01 11.85
N TYR A 23 -15.50 11.29 12.19
CA TYR A 23 -16.86 11.81 12.12
C TYR A 23 -17.11 12.95 13.09
N GLY A 24 -16.64 12.84 14.34
CA GLY A 24 -16.81 13.91 15.33
C GLY A 24 -16.07 15.18 14.91
N ILE A 25 -14.84 15.05 14.40
CA ILE A 25 -14.03 16.18 13.92
C ILE A 25 -14.71 16.86 12.72
N ALA A 26 -15.16 16.08 11.73
CA ALA A 26 -15.82 16.60 10.54
C ALA A 26 -17.17 17.27 10.87
N TYR A 27 -17.98 16.69 11.77
CA TYR A 27 -19.25 17.28 12.15
C TYR A 27 -19.10 18.56 12.99
N MET A 28 -18.13 18.60 13.92
CA MET A 28 -17.83 19.82 14.65
C MET A 28 -17.38 20.95 13.71
N ALA A 29 -16.63 20.62 12.66
CA ALA A 29 -16.24 21.58 11.62
C ALA A 29 -17.46 22.06 10.80
N ILE A 30 -18.32 21.15 10.34
CA ILE A 30 -19.56 21.50 9.63
C ILE A 30 -20.45 22.42 10.48
N GLN A 31 -20.59 22.13 11.77
CA GLN A 31 -21.33 22.98 12.69
C GLN A 31 -20.73 24.37 12.82
N ALA A 32 -19.41 24.47 12.96
CA ALA A 32 -18.73 25.76 13.02
C ALA A 32 -18.94 26.56 11.73
N ILE A 33 -18.83 25.90 10.56
CA ILE A 33 -19.06 26.54 9.26
C ILE A 33 -20.47 27.12 9.17
N ILE A 34 -21.50 26.29 9.41
CA ILE A 34 -22.91 26.65 9.24
C ILE A 34 -23.36 27.72 10.26
N ARG A 35 -22.71 27.79 11.43
CA ARG A 35 -23.00 28.78 12.48
C ARG A 35 -22.19 30.07 12.36
N ASP A 36 -21.44 30.25 11.28
CA ASP A 36 -20.52 31.40 11.09
C ASP A 36 -19.43 31.51 12.18
N ASP A 37 -19.00 30.38 12.75
CA ASP A 37 -17.99 30.29 13.81
C ASP A 37 -16.70 29.57 13.35
N LEU A 38 -16.47 29.50 12.04
CA LEU A 38 -15.28 28.85 11.47
C LEU A 38 -13.98 29.51 11.94
N GLU A 39 -13.96 30.83 12.15
CA GLU A 39 -12.78 31.54 12.66
C GLU A 39 -12.36 31.01 14.04
N THR A 40 -13.32 30.82 14.95
CA THR A 40 -13.04 30.25 16.28
C THR A 40 -12.52 28.83 16.17
N TYR A 41 -13.10 28.00 15.30
CA TYR A 41 -12.60 26.66 15.02
C TYR A 41 -11.13 26.69 14.55
N ILE A 42 -10.82 27.51 13.55
CA ILE A 42 -9.47 27.62 12.99
C ILE A 42 -8.49 28.21 14.01
N SER A 43 -8.92 29.10 14.90
CA SER A 43 -8.07 29.65 15.96
C SER A 43 -7.57 28.58 16.95
N ARG A 44 -8.39 27.54 17.21
CA ARG A 44 -7.98 26.39 18.04
C ARG A 44 -6.88 25.60 17.34
N ILE A 45 -7.08 25.28 16.06
CA ILE A 45 -6.09 24.57 15.24
C ILE A 45 -4.77 25.35 15.16
N LYS A 46 -4.81 26.65 14.88
CA LYS A 46 -3.61 27.51 14.80
C LYS A 46 -2.83 27.55 16.11
N TYR A 47 -3.51 27.51 17.26
CA TYR A 47 -2.84 27.44 18.56
C TYR A 47 -2.04 26.13 18.67
N LEU A 48 -2.66 24.99 18.36
CA LEU A 48 -2.01 23.68 18.40
C LEU A 48 -0.83 23.57 17.42
N GLU A 49 -1.00 24.06 16.19
CA GLU A 49 0.06 24.06 15.17
C GLU A 49 1.22 24.99 15.54
N LYS A 50 0.95 26.10 16.24
CA LYS A 50 1.99 26.99 16.75
C LYS A 50 2.86 26.28 17.79
N THR A 51 2.26 25.54 18.72
CA THR A 51 3.01 24.74 19.71
C THR A 51 3.84 23.65 19.02
N LEU A 52 3.28 22.99 18.01
CA LEU A 52 4.01 22.02 17.21
C LEU A 52 5.25 22.58 16.51
N LEU A 53 5.16 23.82 15.99
CA LEU A 53 6.30 24.51 15.38
C LEU A 53 7.38 24.86 16.39
N GLN A 54 7.02 25.18 17.64
CA GLN A 54 7.97 25.48 18.71
C GLN A 54 8.83 24.27 19.08
N HIS A 55 8.32 23.06 18.87
CA HIS A 55 9.03 21.79 19.07
C HIS A 55 9.69 21.24 17.80
N ASN A 56 10.04 22.10 16.84
CA ASN A 56 10.65 21.70 15.57
C ASN A 56 9.87 20.58 14.87
N ASN A 57 8.52 20.64 14.92
CA ASN A 57 7.64 19.63 14.32
C ASN A 57 7.66 18.24 15.00
N ASN A 58 8.19 18.13 16.23
CA ASN A 58 8.04 16.90 17.02
C ASN A 58 6.63 16.79 17.61
N GLN A 59 5.84 15.84 17.10
CA GLN A 59 4.45 15.60 17.54
C GLN A 59 4.37 15.17 19.01
N ASP A 60 5.29 14.31 19.47
CA ASP A 60 5.21 13.77 20.83
C ASP A 60 5.43 14.86 21.88
N ASP A 61 6.53 15.61 21.73
CA ASP A 61 6.90 16.69 22.65
C ASP A 61 5.84 17.80 22.67
N ALA A 62 5.34 18.19 21.50
CA ALA A 62 4.31 19.23 21.40
C ALA A 62 2.99 18.79 22.04
N ILE A 63 2.56 17.55 21.78
CA ILE A 63 1.33 17.02 22.37
C ILE A 63 1.49 16.88 23.89
N ASP A 64 2.64 16.44 24.39
CA ASP A 64 2.90 16.33 25.83
C ASP A 64 2.82 17.70 26.52
N GLU A 65 3.41 18.75 25.93
CA GLU A 65 3.28 20.12 26.46
C GLU A 65 1.81 20.57 26.50
N ILE A 66 1.06 20.34 25.42
CA ILE A 66 -0.36 20.74 25.33
C ILE A 66 -1.18 20.03 26.42
N VAL A 67 -0.98 18.73 26.60
CA VAL A 67 -1.68 17.92 27.61
C VAL A 67 -1.36 18.42 29.01
N GLU A 68 -0.09 18.69 29.31
CA GLU A 68 0.34 19.23 30.60
C GLU A 68 -0.35 20.58 30.89
N LYS A 69 -0.30 21.51 29.92
CA LYS A 69 -0.92 22.83 30.04
C LYS A 69 -2.43 22.76 30.23
N ILE A 70 -3.12 21.88 29.51
CA ILE A 70 -4.57 21.64 29.68
C ILE A 70 -4.87 21.17 31.11
N ASN A 71 -4.10 20.20 31.63
CA ASN A 71 -4.31 19.66 32.98
C ASN A 71 -4.11 20.73 34.07
N VAL A 72 -3.10 21.60 33.92
CA VAL A 72 -2.87 22.73 34.82
C VAL A 72 -4.05 23.69 34.80
N ALA A 73 -4.50 24.12 33.62
CA ALA A 73 -5.66 25.01 33.47
C ALA A 73 -6.94 24.39 34.06
N TYR A 74 -7.12 23.09 33.89
CA TYR A 74 -8.27 22.35 34.41
C TYR A 74 -8.30 22.32 35.95
N GLU A 75 -7.17 22.03 36.60
CA GLU A 75 -7.08 22.05 38.07
C GLU A 75 -7.26 23.47 38.64
N LYS A 76 -6.75 24.50 37.96
CA LYS A 76 -7.05 25.90 38.36
C LYS A 76 -8.53 26.20 38.32
N ARG A 77 -9.23 25.81 37.24
CA ARG A 77 -10.69 26.00 37.10
C ARG A 77 -11.46 25.27 38.18
N LYS A 78 -11.10 24.02 38.47
CA LYS A 78 -11.70 23.19 39.53
C LYS A 78 -11.53 23.82 40.92
N ASN A 79 -10.38 24.44 41.17
CA ASN A 79 -10.09 25.17 42.41
C ASN A 79 -10.63 26.61 42.42
N LYS A 80 -11.44 27.01 41.43
CA LYS A 80 -12.03 28.36 41.29
C LYS A 80 -10.99 29.49 41.26
N GLN A 81 -9.80 29.21 40.75
CA GLN A 81 -8.76 30.21 40.56
C GLN A 81 -9.02 31.01 39.27
N ASN A 82 -8.49 32.24 39.21
CA ASN A 82 -8.55 33.06 38.00
C ASN A 82 -7.70 32.42 36.90
N LEU A 83 -8.25 32.38 35.69
CA LEU A 83 -7.59 31.84 34.50
C LEU A 83 -7.10 32.98 33.62
N ASP A 84 -5.91 32.85 33.05
CA ASP A 84 -5.43 33.76 32.01
C ASP A 84 -6.00 33.41 30.63
N SER A 85 -5.65 34.22 29.61
CA SER A 85 -6.15 34.04 28.25
C SER A 85 -5.67 32.75 27.57
N GLU A 86 -4.46 32.28 27.88
CA GLU A 86 -3.93 31.03 27.33
C GLU A 86 -4.65 29.83 27.95
N GLU A 87 -4.85 29.85 29.27
CA GLU A 87 -5.57 28.82 30.01
C GLU A 87 -7.04 28.72 29.58
N ILE A 88 -7.70 29.87 29.35
CA ILE A 88 -9.05 29.90 28.77
C ILE A 88 -9.04 29.26 27.38
N LYS A 89 -8.02 29.51 26.55
CA LYS A 89 -7.93 28.95 25.20
C LYS A 89 -7.70 27.44 25.21
N LEU A 90 -6.86 26.94 26.12
CA LEU A 90 -6.61 25.52 26.31
C LEU A 90 -7.88 24.78 26.78
N LEU A 91 -8.65 25.38 27.68
CA LEU A 91 -9.92 24.81 28.12
C LEU A 91 -11.01 24.90 27.04
N ASP A 92 -10.97 25.91 26.18
CA ASP A 92 -11.81 25.99 24.98
C ASP A 92 -11.48 24.87 23.98
N ILE A 93 -10.19 24.52 23.81
CA ILE A 93 -9.76 23.35 23.03
C ILE A 93 -10.27 22.05 23.66
N LEU A 94 -10.16 21.91 24.99
CA LEU A 94 -10.68 20.74 25.69
C LEU A 94 -12.19 20.57 25.49
N ASN A 95 -12.98 21.63 25.67
CA ASN A 95 -14.43 21.60 25.44
C ASN A 95 -14.78 21.25 23.98
N TRP A 96 -13.95 21.69 23.03
CA TRP A 96 -14.11 21.33 21.62
C TRP A 96 -13.88 19.82 21.38
N LEU A 97 -12.86 19.24 22.01
CA LEU A 97 -12.60 17.79 21.96
C LEU A 97 -13.68 16.97 22.68
N ASP A 98 -14.24 17.47 23.79
CA ASP A 98 -15.42 16.87 24.41
C ASP A 98 -16.60 16.81 23.42
N GLY A 99 -16.80 17.89 22.65
CA GLY A 99 -17.79 17.94 21.57
C GLY A 99 -17.55 16.89 20.49
N VAL A 100 -16.31 16.68 20.07
CA VAL A 100 -15.92 15.60 19.13
C VAL A 100 -16.33 14.23 19.68
N GLN A 101 -16.15 14.00 20.98
CA GLN A 101 -16.42 12.72 21.62
C GLN A 101 -17.88 12.37 21.78
N ILE A 102 -18.77 13.37 21.86
CA ILE A 102 -20.22 13.13 21.88
C ILE A 102 -20.66 12.41 20.59
N TYR A 103 -20.06 12.73 19.44
CA TYR A 103 -20.33 12.03 18.18
C TYR A 103 -19.76 10.61 18.15
N HIS A 104 -18.72 10.33 18.93
CA HIS A 104 -18.07 9.03 18.96
C HIS A 104 -18.73 8.03 19.92
N ASN A 105 -19.13 8.46 21.12
CA ASN A 105 -19.50 7.59 22.24
C ASN A 105 -21.02 7.53 22.53
N TYR A 106 -21.83 7.48 21.47
CA TYR A 106 -23.29 7.57 21.51
C TYR A 106 -23.99 6.44 22.30
N LYS A 107 -23.37 5.27 22.45
CA LYS A 107 -23.96 4.14 23.19
C LYS A 107 -23.91 4.29 24.71
N ASN A 108 -22.98 5.09 25.23
CA ASN A 108 -22.68 5.14 26.68
C ASN A 108 -23.06 6.45 27.36
N LEU A 109 -23.24 7.56 26.61
CA LEU A 109 -23.44 8.89 27.20
C LEU A 109 -24.81 9.54 26.97
N LEU A 110 -25.60 9.09 25.97
CA LEU A 110 -26.88 9.72 25.63
C LEU A 110 -28.03 8.71 25.68
N PHE A 111 -28.71 8.62 26.83
CA PHE A 111 -30.06 8.05 26.91
C PHE A 111 -31.05 8.97 26.19
N GLY A 112 -31.12 8.88 24.87
CA GLY A 112 -31.98 9.76 24.06
C GLY A 112 -31.97 9.56 22.54
N GLY A 113 -31.33 8.51 22.01
CA GLY A 113 -31.50 8.13 20.60
C GLY A 113 -30.70 8.94 19.57
N GLN A 114 -29.70 9.73 19.96
CA GLN A 114 -28.74 10.30 18.99
C GLN A 114 -27.67 9.25 18.62
N ASN A 115 -28.00 8.35 17.69
CA ASN A 115 -27.04 7.47 17.02
C ASN A 115 -26.27 8.30 15.96
N TYR A 116 -24.97 8.09 15.73
CA TYR A 116 -24.28 8.77 14.61
C TYR A 116 -24.90 8.38 13.25
N GLU A 117 -25.46 7.16 13.12
CA GLU A 117 -26.27 6.75 11.96
C GLU A 117 -27.57 7.58 11.88
N ILE A 118 -28.12 8.02 13.02
CA ILE A 118 -29.27 8.95 13.12
C ILE A 118 -28.82 10.42 12.97
N ALA A 119 -27.60 10.80 13.32
CA ALA A 119 -27.04 12.12 13.03
C ALA A 119 -26.77 12.26 11.52
N THR A 120 -26.30 11.21 10.84
CA THR A 120 -26.39 11.13 9.38
C THR A 120 -27.82 11.20 8.89
N ASN A 121 -28.85 10.82 9.67
CA ASN A 121 -30.25 11.07 9.33
C ASN A 121 -30.72 12.51 9.59
N PHE A 122 -30.17 13.20 10.59
CA PHE A 122 -30.34 14.66 10.75
C PHE A 122 -29.79 15.40 9.52
N PHE A 123 -28.74 14.85 8.91
CA PHE A 123 -28.16 15.28 7.64
C PHE A 123 -28.54 14.39 6.44
N SER A 124 -29.61 13.56 6.50
CA SER A 124 -30.02 12.71 5.35
C SER A 124 -31.11 13.36 4.53
N ALA A 125 -31.07 13.12 3.22
CA ALA A 125 -31.95 13.72 2.23
C ALA A 125 -33.40 13.18 2.23
N ASN A 126 -33.83 12.41 3.25
CA ASN A 126 -35.16 11.79 3.19
C ASN A 126 -36.29 12.79 3.47
N THR A 127 -37.14 12.87 2.47
CA THR A 127 -38.09 13.93 2.16
C THR A 127 -39.42 13.79 2.90
N ASN A 128 -39.72 14.73 3.80
CA ASN A 128 -41.08 15.16 4.05
C ASN A 128 -41.22 16.63 3.63
N GLN A 129 -42.08 16.90 2.65
CA GLN A 129 -42.30 18.23 2.07
C GLN A 129 -42.70 19.29 3.12
N LYS A 130 -43.34 18.88 4.23
CA LYS A 130 -43.77 19.77 5.31
C LYS A 130 -42.65 20.30 6.22
N GLU A 131 -41.44 19.73 6.17
CA GLU A 131 -40.30 20.22 6.98
C GLU A 131 -39.38 21.19 6.24
N LYS A 132 -39.63 21.46 4.94
CA LYS A 132 -38.80 22.35 4.11
C LYS A 132 -38.90 23.83 4.49
N GLU A 133 -40.01 24.27 5.07
CA GLU A 133 -40.27 25.71 5.29
C GLU A 133 -39.53 26.31 6.50
N ASN A 134 -38.96 25.50 7.39
CA ASN A 134 -38.30 25.98 8.62
C ASN A 134 -36.82 25.56 8.77
N ARG A 135 -36.22 24.87 7.79
CA ARG A 135 -34.81 24.43 7.86
C ARG A 135 -33.89 25.46 7.18
N LYS A 136 -32.86 25.93 7.91
CA LYS A 136 -31.73 26.71 7.39
C LYS A 136 -30.58 25.84 6.85
N ILE A 137 -30.67 24.52 7.00
CA ILE A 137 -29.66 23.54 6.58
C ILE A 137 -30.28 22.67 5.49
N PHE A 138 -29.71 22.72 4.29
CA PHE A 138 -30.16 21.95 3.13
C PHE A 138 -29.12 20.88 2.80
N VAL A 139 -29.53 19.61 2.85
CA VAL A 139 -28.73 18.47 2.39
C VAL A 139 -29.08 18.27 0.92
N ILE A 140 -28.15 18.59 0.02
CA ILE A 140 -28.45 18.75 -1.41
C ILE A 140 -28.36 17.44 -2.20
N ALA A 141 -27.54 16.46 -1.79
CA ALA A 141 -27.46 15.18 -2.50
C ALA A 141 -26.80 14.07 -1.67
N LYS A 142 -27.22 12.82 -1.91
CA LYS A 142 -26.49 11.60 -1.56
C LYS A 142 -26.14 10.90 -2.89
N GLU A 143 -25.15 11.43 -3.60
CA GLU A 143 -24.69 10.77 -4.81
C GLU A 143 -23.70 9.66 -4.45
N LEU A 144 -24.02 8.44 -4.89
CA LEU A 144 -23.17 7.24 -4.84
C LEU A 144 -22.06 7.30 -5.91
N ASN A 145 -21.51 8.49 -6.16
CA ASN A 145 -20.57 8.73 -7.24
C ASN A 145 -19.15 8.90 -6.68
N MET A 146 -18.18 8.39 -7.45
CA MET A 146 -16.76 8.58 -7.16
C MET A 146 -16.43 10.08 -7.08
N LEU A 147 -15.50 10.47 -6.20
CA LEU A 147 -15.00 11.85 -6.10
C LEU A 147 -14.18 12.21 -7.36
N THR A 148 -14.86 12.51 -8.48
CA THR A 148 -14.21 12.92 -9.73
C THR A 148 -13.73 14.36 -9.64
N LYS A 149 -12.84 14.75 -10.55
CA LYS A 149 -12.38 16.15 -10.65
C LYS A 149 -13.52 17.09 -11.02
N GLU A 150 -14.46 16.70 -11.89
CA GLU A 150 -15.61 17.58 -12.17
C GLU A 150 -16.41 17.80 -10.89
N LEU A 151 -16.71 16.73 -10.13
CA LEU A 151 -17.44 16.86 -8.87
C LEU A 151 -16.72 17.75 -7.87
N ILE A 152 -15.40 17.61 -7.71
CA ILE A 152 -14.62 18.46 -6.79
C ILE A 152 -14.55 19.91 -7.29
N ASN A 153 -14.44 20.15 -8.59
CA ASN A 153 -14.53 21.49 -9.16
C ASN A 153 -15.91 22.10 -8.90
N ASP A 154 -16.97 21.32 -9.11
CA ASP A 154 -18.35 21.76 -8.91
C ASP A 154 -18.62 22.07 -7.42
N ILE A 155 -18.05 21.28 -6.51
CA ILE A 155 -18.05 21.55 -5.06
C ILE A 155 -17.29 22.85 -4.76
N PHE A 156 -16.08 23.01 -5.31
CA PHE A 156 -15.29 24.21 -5.11
C PHE A 156 -16.04 25.45 -5.58
N ASP A 157 -16.58 25.43 -6.80
CA ASP A 157 -17.30 26.55 -7.41
C ASP A 157 -18.57 26.89 -6.60
N LYS A 158 -19.28 25.89 -6.07
CA LYS A 158 -20.42 26.12 -5.17
C LYS A 158 -20.01 26.80 -3.88
N ILE A 159 -18.89 26.37 -3.28
CA ILE A 159 -18.38 27.01 -2.05
C ILE A 159 -17.92 28.43 -2.35
N ASP A 160 -17.10 28.62 -3.38
CA ASP A 160 -16.47 29.89 -3.71
C ASP A 160 -17.51 30.96 -4.08
N ASN A 161 -18.54 30.59 -4.84
CA ASN A 161 -19.61 31.50 -5.23
C ASN A 161 -20.70 31.70 -4.16
N SER A 162 -20.70 30.94 -3.06
CA SER A 162 -21.71 31.09 -2.01
C SER A 162 -21.52 32.39 -1.22
N LYS A 163 -22.65 33.07 -0.96
CA LYS A 163 -22.73 34.23 -0.03
C LYS A 163 -23.16 33.84 1.38
N GLU A 164 -23.69 32.63 1.52
CA GLU A 164 -24.14 32.05 2.79
C GLU A 164 -23.14 30.99 3.26
N PRO A 165 -23.16 30.58 4.54
CA PRO A 165 -22.26 29.57 5.03
C PRO A 165 -22.58 28.24 4.37
N ILE A 166 -21.57 27.57 3.83
CA ILE A 166 -21.74 26.32 3.08
C ILE A 166 -20.64 25.33 3.44
N ALA A 167 -21.05 24.10 3.72
CA ALA A 167 -20.16 23.00 4.04
C ALA A 167 -20.57 21.73 3.28
N PHE A 168 -19.56 20.97 2.86
CA PHE A 168 -19.71 19.64 2.30
C PHE A 168 -19.02 18.64 3.22
N SER A 169 -19.66 17.49 3.38
CA SER A 169 -19.03 16.31 3.95
C SER A 169 -18.69 15.35 2.83
N LEU A 170 -17.43 14.94 2.76
CA LEU A 170 -16.97 13.93 1.81
C LEU A 170 -16.59 12.71 2.63
N GLY A 171 -16.96 11.50 2.21
CA GLY A 171 -16.67 10.29 2.99
C GLY A 171 -16.55 9.03 2.15
N THR A 172 -15.80 8.06 2.69
CA THR A 172 -15.67 6.67 2.23
C THR A 172 -16.15 5.73 3.35
N PRO A 173 -16.32 4.41 3.10
CA PRO A 173 -16.55 3.47 4.18
C PRO A 173 -15.42 3.54 5.22
N GLY A 174 -15.72 4.11 6.40
CA GLY A 174 -14.79 4.23 7.52
C GLY A 174 -14.03 5.54 7.65
N HIS A 175 -14.20 6.53 6.75
CA HIS A 175 -13.52 7.82 6.86
C HIS A 175 -14.33 8.99 6.30
N ILE A 176 -14.17 10.18 6.88
CA ILE A 176 -14.94 11.37 6.50
C ILE A 176 -14.12 12.65 6.74
N ILE A 177 -14.33 13.61 5.86
CA ILE A 177 -13.71 14.94 5.91
C ILE A 177 -14.77 16.00 5.68
N SER A 178 -14.43 17.24 6.03
CA SER A 178 -15.30 18.40 5.82
C SER A 178 -14.58 19.49 5.02
N VAL A 179 -15.32 20.17 4.15
CA VAL A 179 -14.82 21.33 3.41
C VAL A 179 -15.90 22.41 3.36
N GLY A 180 -15.53 23.68 3.55
CA GLY A 180 -16.48 24.79 3.43
C GLY A 180 -15.93 26.14 3.84
N LYS A 181 -16.82 27.14 3.87
CA LYS A 181 -16.53 28.51 4.33
C LYS A 181 -17.74 29.11 5.05
N SER A 182 -17.47 30.07 5.94
CA SER A 182 -18.50 30.88 6.61
C SER A 182 -18.71 32.20 5.88
N SER A 183 -19.87 32.83 6.03
CA SER A 183 -20.19 34.13 5.44
C SER A 183 -19.27 35.23 5.95
N ASN A 184 -18.99 35.24 7.26
CA ASN A 184 -18.13 36.25 7.89
C ASN A 184 -16.64 35.90 7.80
N TYR A 185 -16.31 34.67 7.40
CA TYR A 185 -14.95 34.15 7.27
C TYR A 185 -14.78 33.49 5.90
N MET A 186 -14.39 34.32 4.93
CA MET A 186 -14.30 33.99 3.50
C MET A 186 -13.36 32.83 3.09
N PRO A 187 -12.28 32.49 3.83
CA PRO A 187 -11.39 31.41 3.39
C PRO A 187 -12.07 30.02 3.40
N ILE A 188 -11.87 29.25 2.33
CA ILE A 188 -12.31 27.84 2.24
C ILE A 188 -11.32 26.97 3.02
N TYR A 189 -11.82 26.14 3.93
CA TYR A 189 -10.98 25.20 4.67
C TYR A 189 -11.41 23.76 4.43
N LEU A 190 -10.43 22.87 4.24
CA LEU A 190 -10.59 21.43 4.34
C LEU A 190 -10.08 20.96 5.71
N ILE A 191 -10.89 20.17 6.40
CA ILE A 191 -10.66 19.73 7.78
C ILE A 191 -10.84 18.21 7.86
N ASN A 192 -9.79 17.57 8.37
CA ASN A 192 -9.63 16.15 8.68
C ASN A 192 -8.86 16.01 10.01
N HIS A 193 -8.75 14.81 10.59
CA HIS A 193 -8.04 14.59 11.86
C HIS A 193 -6.52 14.85 11.82
N HIS A 194 -5.93 14.92 10.63
CA HIS A 194 -4.50 15.18 10.41
C HIS A 194 -4.24 16.17 9.24
N ILE A 195 -5.30 16.81 8.72
CA ILE A 195 -5.20 17.81 7.64
C ILE A 195 -6.14 18.96 7.98
N HIS A 196 -5.58 20.16 8.14
CA HIS A 196 -6.33 21.39 8.33
C HIS A 196 -5.77 22.44 7.39
N LYS A 197 -6.37 22.59 6.21
CA LYS A 197 -5.75 23.32 5.13
C LYS A 197 -6.66 24.38 4.54
N LEU A 198 -6.10 25.58 4.41
CA LEU A 198 -6.65 26.64 3.58
C LEU A 198 -6.61 26.19 2.12
N ILE A 199 -7.76 26.27 1.46
CA ILE A 199 -7.95 25.93 0.06
C ILE A 199 -8.01 27.22 -0.75
N THR A 200 -7.04 27.40 -1.64
CA THR A 200 -6.89 28.62 -2.45
C THR A 200 -7.36 28.47 -3.90
N SER A 201 -7.70 27.25 -4.31
CA SER A 201 -8.15 26.92 -5.67
C SER A 201 -8.82 25.56 -5.70
N SER A 202 -9.62 25.30 -6.74
CA SER A 202 -10.17 23.97 -7.03
C SER A 202 -9.07 22.90 -7.15
N ARG A 203 -7.92 23.27 -7.72
CA ARG A 203 -6.67 22.47 -7.75
C ARG A 203 -6.24 22.05 -6.35
N SER A 204 -6.15 23.01 -5.44
CA SER A 204 -5.77 22.78 -4.06
C SER A 204 -6.77 21.86 -3.37
N LEU A 205 -8.08 22.07 -3.59
CA LEU A 205 -9.12 21.24 -3.00
C LEU A 205 -8.96 19.78 -3.42
N TYR A 206 -8.82 19.54 -4.72
CA TYR A 206 -8.67 18.20 -5.27
C TYR A 206 -7.47 17.46 -4.68
N SER A 207 -6.31 18.14 -4.58
CA SER A 207 -5.10 17.56 -3.98
C SER A 207 -5.31 17.21 -2.51
N GLU A 208 -5.94 18.09 -1.73
CA GLU A 208 -6.15 17.85 -0.30
C GLU A 208 -7.21 16.78 -0.03
N VAL A 209 -8.26 16.70 -0.85
CA VAL A 209 -9.25 15.60 -0.79
C VAL A 209 -8.57 14.26 -1.07
N LEU A 210 -7.73 14.18 -2.10
CA LEU A 210 -6.95 12.97 -2.40
C LEU A 210 -6.01 12.60 -1.24
N CYS A 211 -5.35 13.60 -0.64
CA CYS A 211 -4.51 13.41 0.54
C CYS A 211 -5.31 12.93 1.75
N ALA A 212 -6.51 13.46 1.95
CA ALA A 212 -7.31 13.17 3.15
C ALA A 212 -7.96 11.79 3.12
N PHE A 213 -8.21 11.25 1.93
CA PHE A 213 -8.60 9.85 1.70
C PHE A 213 -7.42 8.94 1.38
N LYS A 214 -6.17 9.37 1.67
CA LYS A 214 -5.00 8.48 1.65
C LYS A 214 -5.38 7.17 2.36
N TYR A 215 -5.03 6.04 1.74
CA TYR A 215 -5.15 4.65 2.27
C TYR A 215 -6.44 3.86 1.98
N SER A 216 -7.17 4.16 0.91
CA SER A 216 -8.24 3.26 0.45
C SER A 216 -8.10 2.85 -1.02
N LYS A 217 -8.68 1.69 -1.36
CA LYS A 217 -8.77 1.09 -2.71
C LYS A 217 -9.33 2.08 -3.75
N GLU A 218 -10.01 3.11 -3.27
CA GLU A 218 -10.74 4.14 -4.02
C GLU A 218 -9.86 5.28 -4.54
N ALA A 219 -8.76 5.67 -3.86
CA ALA A 219 -7.78 6.62 -4.42
C ALA A 219 -7.17 6.08 -5.73
N LEU A 220 -7.10 4.76 -5.80
CA LEU A 220 -6.63 4.05 -6.96
C LEU A 220 -7.74 3.83 -8.00
N ASN A 221 -8.99 3.66 -7.59
CA ASN A 221 -10.13 3.75 -8.50
C ASN A 221 -10.21 5.13 -9.17
N ILE A 222 -9.90 6.23 -8.45
CA ILE A 222 -9.84 7.59 -9.01
C ILE A 222 -8.74 7.71 -10.08
N LEU A 223 -7.54 7.15 -9.83
CA LEU A 223 -6.48 7.05 -10.84
C LEU A 223 -6.88 6.17 -12.04
N THR A 224 -7.74 5.18 -11.84
CA THR A 224 -8.17 4.24 -12.88
C THR A 224 -9.31 4.79 -13.74
N HIS A 225 -10.30 5.46 -13.14
CA HIS A 225 -11.43 6.06 -13.86
C HIS A 225 -11.08 7.38 -14.57
N SER A 226 -10.14 8.16 -14.03
CA SER A 226 -9.60 9.36 -14.72
C SER A 226 -9.01 9.08 -16.10
N TYR A 227 -8.49 7.87 -16.32
CA TYR A 227 -7.97 7.41 -17.61
C TYR A 227 -9.07 6.98 -18.60
N GLN A 228 -10.18 6.42 -18.11
CA GLN A 228 -11.25 5.88 -18.96
C GLN A 228 -12.14 6.96 -19.59
N GLU A 229 -12.24 8.15 -18.98
CA GLU A 229 -13.14 9.22 -19.45
C GLU A 229 -12.43 10.42 -20.11
N GLU A 230 -11.12 10.37 -20.38
CA GLU A 230 -10.30 11.47 -20.94
C GLU A 230 -10.34 12.82 -20.17
N ASN A 231 -11.14 12.95 -19.09
CA ASN A 231 -11.44 14.23 -18.42
C ASN A 231 -10.41 14.68 -17.37
N ILE A 232 -9.42 13.84 -17.03
CA ILE A 232 -8.34 14.22 -16.12
C ILE A 232 -7.03 13.77 -16.75
N SER A 233 -6.25 14.73 -17.28
CA SER A 233 -4.87 14.41 -17.62
C SER A 233 -4.16 14.00 -16.33
N VAL A 234 -3.71 12.75 -16.24
CA VAL A 234 -2.88 12.25 -15.13
C VAL A 234 -1.60 13.09 -15.00
N LYS A 235 -1.21 13.75 -16.10
CA LYS A 235 -0.31 14.91 -16.19
C LYS A 235 -0.51 15.95 -15.08
N TYR A 236 -1.74 16.18 -14.62
CA TYR A 236 -2.06 17.16 -13.57
C TYR A 236 -1.85 16.60 -12.16
N VAL A 237 -2.13 15.32 -11.92
CA VAL A 237 -1.83 14.65 -10.65
C VAL A 237 -0.31 14.56 -10.48
N THR A 238 0.40 14.19 -11.55
CA THR A 238 1.86 14.07 -11.52
C THR A 238 2.61 15.40 -11.48
N ASN A 239 2.02 16.50 -11.97
CA ASN A 239 2.61 17.85 -11.90
C ASN A 239 2.39 18.57 -10.55
N ASN A 240 1.63 17.99 -9.62
CA ASN A 240 1.24 18.62 -8.35
C ASN A 240 1.73 17.92 -7.11
N LEU A 241 2.04 16.65 -7.22
CA LEU A 241 2.58 15.87 -6.12
C LEU A 241 4.08 16.06 -6.06
N ASP A 242 4.59 16.15 -4.84
CA ASP A 242 6.02 16.02 -4.63
C ASP A 242 6.48 14.61 -4.99
N LYS A 243 7.80 14.47 -5.10
CA LYS A 243 8.44 13.21 -5.46
C LYS A 243 8.08 12.06 -4.51
N ASP A 244 7.97 12.31 -3.21
CA ASP A 244 7.72 11.27 -2.22
C ASP A 244 6.28 10.72 -2.35
N ASP A 245 5.32 11.61 -2.58
CA ASP A 245 3.94 11.22 -2.86
C ASP A 245 3.83 10.47 -4.20
N LEU A 246 4.61 10.85 -5.24
CA LEU A 246 4.68 10.09 -6.49
C LEU A 246 5.26 8.69 -6.30
N CYS A 247 6.33 8.52 -5.54
CA CYS A 247 6.90 7.21 -5.24
C CYS A 247 5.88 6.33 -4.48
N LYS A 248 5.20 6.90 -3.48
CA LYS A 248 4.16 6.16 -2.71
C LYS A 248 3.02 5.68 -3.58
N LEU A 249 2.57 6.48 -4.57
CA LEU A 249 1.50 6.08 -5.48
C LEU A 249 1.87 4.82 -6.27
N LEU A 250 3.08 4.76 -6.83
CA LEU A 250 3.53 3.57 -7.56
C LEU A 250 3.64 2.35 -6.64
N CYS A 251 4.19 2.53 -5.43
CA CYS A 251 4.25 1.47 -4.42
C CYS A 251 2.88 0.88 -4.11
N ILE A 252 1.88 1.73 -3.83
CA ILE A 252 0.52 1.30 -3.49
C ILE A 252 -0.14 0.57 -4.68
N ALA A 253 0.07 1.07 -5.90
CA ALA A 253 -0.50 0.44 -7.09
C ALA A 253 0.07 -0.95 -7.36
N LEU A 254 1.38 -1.12 -7.18
CA LEU A 254 2.04 -2.41 -7.29
C LEU A 254 1.66 -3.35 -6.14
N GLN A 255 1.64 -2.84 -4.90
CA GLN A 255 1.31 -3.61 -3.71
C GLN A 255 -0.11 -4.19 -3.76
N ASN A 256 -1.08 -3.44 -4.29
CA ASN A 256 -2.47 -3.87 -4.39
C ASN A 256 -2.83 -4.48 -5.74
N GLY A 257 -1.86 -4.60 -6.66
CA GLY A 257 -2.03 -5.32 -7.90
C GLY A 257 -2.90 -4.63 -8.94
N HIS A 258 -2.79 -3.31 -9.06
CA HIS A 258 -3.65 -2.55 -9.96
C HIS A 258 -2.96 -2.12 -11.27
N PRO A 259 -3.05 -2.92 -12.34
CA PRO A 259 -2.31 -2.71 -13.59
C PRO A 259 -2.65 -1.38 -14.28
N ALA A 260 -3.93 -0.97 -14.28
CA ALA A 260 -4.34 0.27 -14.94
C ALA A 260 -3.66 1.50 -14.33
N ALA A 261 -3.62 1.60 -12.99
CA ALA A 261 -2.95 2.69 -12.30
C ALA A 261 -1.44 2.71 -12.54
N ILE A 262 -0.79 1.54 -12.63
CA ILE A 262 0.65 1.43 -12.93
C ILE A 262 0.94 1.92 -14.34
N LYS A 263 0.17 1.45 -15.34
CA LYS A 263 0.31 1.88 -16.74
C LYS A 263 0.21 3.40 -16.85
N VAL A 264 -0.85 3.94 -16.25
CA VAL A 264 -1.15 5.36 -16.23
C VAL A 264 -0.05 6.18 -15.55
N TYR A 265 0.45 5.71 -14.41
CA TYR A 265 1.56 6.33 -13.70
C TYR A 265 2.80 6.42 -14.61
N ILE A 266 3.19 5.30 -15.21
CA ILE A 266 4.38 5.19 -16.05
C ILE A 266 4.26 6.10 -17.29
N GLU A 267 3.12 6.09 -17.97
CA GLU A 267 2.84 6.99 -19.10
C GLU A 267 2.94 8.47 -18.70
N SER A 268 2.57 8.80 -17.46
CA SER A 268 2.52 10.18 -16.99
C SER A 268 3.89 10.72 -16.58
N ILE A 269 4.71 9.92 -15.91
CA ILE A 269 6.06 10.33 -15.52
C ILE A 269 6.97 10.52 -16.73
N SER A 270 6.70 9.85 -17.86
CA SER A 270 7.45 10.03 -19.12
C SER A 270 7.43 11.49 -19.62
N ASN A 271 6.43 12.27 -19.19
CA ASN A 271 6.26 13.67 -19.55
C ASN A 271 6.87 14.65 -18.53
N LEU A 272 7.35 14.16 -17.37
CA LEU A 272 7.93 14.98 -16.31
C LEU A 272 9.44 15.17 -16.57
N ARG A 273 9.84 16.36 -17.01
CA ARG A 273 11.26 16.65 -17.32
C ARG A 273 12.12 17.01 -16.11
N VAL A 274 11.54 17.18 -14.93
CA VAL A 274 12.19 17.83 -13.77
C VAL A 274 12.61 16.82 -12.68
N ILE A 275 12.04 15.62 -12.66
CA ILE A 275 12.27 14.62 -11.61
C ILE A 275 12.98 13.40 -12.23
N ASP A 276 13.95 12.84 -11.51
CA ASP A 276 14.68 11.65 -11.93
C ASP A 276 13.72 10.45 -12.08
N MET A 277 13.57 9.96 -13.32
CA MET A 277 12.72 8.81 -13.62
C MET A 277 13.22 7.53 -12.95
N GLN A 278 14.53 7.35 -12.79
CA GLN A 278 15.07 6.18 -12.09
C GLN A 278 14.48 6.11 -10.69
N GLU A 279 14.45 7.24 -10.00
CA GLU A 279 14.03 7.30 -8.62
C GLU A 279 12.51 7.10 -8.46
N LEU A 280 11.72 7.69 -9.36
CA LEU A 280 10.27 7.48 -9.39
C LEU A 280 9.89 6.03 -9.69
N LEU A 281 10.60 5.38 -10.62
CA LEU A 281 10.35 3.98 -10.97
C LEU A 281 10.87 3.03 -9.90
N ALA A 282 11.95 3.38 -9.20
CA ALA A 282 12.51 2.60 -8.10
C ALA A 282 11.62 2.61 -6.85
N ALA A 283 10.69 3.58 -6.76
CA ALA A 283 9.68 3.79 -5.73
C ALA A 283 9.75 2.79 -4.57
N LYS A 284 10.26 3.28 -3.43
CA LYS A 284 10.42 2.51 -2.20
C LYS A 284 9.53 3.08 -1.11
N MET A 285 8.92 2.21 -0.33
CA MET A 285 8.29 2.57 0.93
C MET A 285 9.36 3.02 1.95
N PRO A 286 8.98 3.69 3.07
CA PRO A 286 9.95 4.17 4.08
C PRO A 286 10.87 3.09 4.67
N ASP A 287 10.47 1.82 4.63
CA ASP A 287 11.24 0.66 5.06
C ASP A 287 12.20 0.11 3.98
N GLY A 288 12.32 0.81 2.84
CA GLY A 288 13.17 0.47 1.71
C GLY A 288 12.62 -0.60 0.78
N ILE A 289 11.35 -1.02 0.94
CA ILE A 289 10.73 -2.03 0.09
C ILE A 289 10.21 -1.39 -1.21
N SER A 290 10.68 -1.89 -2.35
CA SER A 290 10.19 -1.43 -3.67
C SER A 290 8.77 -1.91 -3.97
N GLY A 291 8.02 -1.16 -4.77
CA GLY A 291 6.69 -1.57 -5.23
C GLY A 291 6.71 -2.93 -5.96
N LEU A 292 7.69 -3.18 -6.85
CA LEU A 292 7.79 -4.45 -7.57
C LEU A 292 8.04 -5.63 -6.63
N TYR A 293 8.79 -5.43 -5.53
CA TYR A 293 8.93 -6.46 -4.50
C TYR A 293 7.57 -6.83 -3.92
N MET A 294 6.72 -5.85 -3.60
CA MET A 294 5.38 -6.11 -3.03
C MET A 294 4.46 -6.83 -4.02
N ALA A 295 4.50 -6.45 -5.30
CA ALA A 295 3.75 -7.13 -6.34
C ALA A 295 4.16 -8.62 -6.49
N LEU A 296 5.46 -8.91 -6.42
CA LEU A 296 5.99 -10.27 -6.42
C LEU A 296 5.62 -11.05 -5.15
N TYR A 297 5.79 -10.43 -3.99
CA TYR A 297 5.45 -11.00 -2.69
C TYR A 297 3.97 -11.38 -2.58
N ASN A 298 3.06 -10.55 -3.12
CA ASN A 298 1.61 -10.77 -3.13
C ASN A 298 1.10 -11.57 -4.35
N GLY A 299 1.97 -11.88 -5.33
CA GLY A 299 1.60 -12.65 -6.51
C GLY A 299 0.74 -11.89 -7.55
N HIS A 300 0.85 -10.57 -7.63
CA HIS A 300 0.03 -9.74 -8.53
C HIS A 300 0.51 -9.76 -9.98
N VAL A 301 0.08 -10.79 -10.71
CA VAL A 301 0.49 -11.11 -12.10
C VAL A 301 0.44 -9.90 -13.05
N GLU A 302 -0.73 -9.26 -13.21
CA GLU A 302 -0.91 -8.20 -14.20
C GLU A 302 -0.15 -6.92 -13.83
N ALA A 303 0.03 -6.64 -12.53
CA ALA A 303 0.83 -5.52 -12.07
C ALA A 303 2.33 -5.71 -12.41
N ILE A 304 2.85 -6.93 -12.24
CA ILE A 304 4.22 -7.28 -12.63
C ILE A 304 4.42 -7.08 -14.13
N LYS A 305 3.52 -7.62 -14.96
CA LYS A 305 3.60 -7.49 -16.43
C LYS A 305 3.64 -6.04 -16.87
N VAL A 306 2.65 -5.25 -16.44
CA VAL A 306 2.52 -3.85 -16.84
C VAL A 306 3.70 -3.01 -16.37
N TYR A 307 4.22 -3.27 -15.17
CA TYR A 307 5.41 -2.56 -14.69
C TYR A 307 6.65 -2.87 -15.54
N ILE A 308 6.92 -4.16 -15.80
CA ILE A 308 8.09 -4.58 -16.58
C ILE A 308 7.99 -4.05 -18.02
N GLU A 309 6.81 -4.17 -18.65
CA GLU A 309 6.54 -3.62 -19.98
C GLU A 309 6.70 -2.10 -19.99
N GLY A 310 6.18 -1.41 -18.98
CA GLY A 310 6.29 0.04 -18.83
C GLY A 310 7.75 0.51 -18.75
N ILE A 311 8.55 -0.08 -17.87
CA ILE A 311 9.98 0.30 -17.74
C ILE A 311 10.80 -0.10 -18.97
N SER A 312 10.36 -1.11 -19.74
CA SER A 312 11.08 -1.56 -20.94
C SER A 312 11.21 -0.46 -22.01
N ASN A 313 10.26 0.47 -22.04
CA ASN A 313 10.16 1.55 -23.02
C ASN A 313 11.07 2.76 -22.73
N PHE A 314 11.77 2.78 -21.60
CA PHE A 314 12.64 3.89 -21.23
C PHE A 314 14.11 3.58 -21.45
N ASP A 315 14.80 4.48 -22.15
CA ASP A 315 16.26 4.46 -22.26
C ASP A 315 16.90 5.22 -21.09
N GLY A 316 18.15 4.87 -20.76
CA GLY A 316 18.95 5.58 -19.75
C GLY A 316 18.61 5.27 -18.28
N ILE A 317 17.62 4.42 -18.00
CA ILE A 317 17.35 3.91 -16.64
C ILE A 317 18.09 2.61 -16.36
N ASP A 318 18.50 2.43 -15.10
CA ASP A 318 19.06 1.18 -14.59
C ASP A 318 17.93 0.18 -14.33
N LYS A 319 17.55 -0.54 -15.40
CA LYS A 319 16.56 -1.62 -15.33
C LYS A 319 17.02 -2.77 -14.42
N GLN A 320 18.33 -2.98 -14.25
CA GLN A 320 18.84 -4.05 -13.39
C GLN A 320 18.48 -3.76 -11.93
N GLU A 321 18.66 -2.52 -11.46
CA GLU A 321 18.30 -2.11 -10.10
C GLU A 321 16.79 -2.24 -9.84
N LEU A 322 15.96 -1.75 -10.78
CA LEU A 322 14.50 -1.81 -10.67
C LEU A 322 14.00 -3.26 -10.59
N LEU A 323 14.49 -4.11 -11.50
CA LEU A 323 14.06 -5.50 -11.60
C LEU A 323 14.60 -6.37 -10.47
N ALA A 324 15.74 -6.00 -9.85
CA ALA A 324 16.26 -6.72 -8.70
C ALA A 324 15.25 -6.72 -7.55
N ALA A 325 14.44 -5.66 -7.43
CA ALA A 325 13.31 -5.55 -6.52
C ALA A 325 13.65 -6.06 -5.12
N LYS A 326 14.76 -5.57 -4.56
CA LYS A 326 15.27 -6.02 -3.25
C LYS A 326 14.63 -5.20 -2.14
N ARG A 327 14.34 -5.87 -1.01
CA ARG A 327 14.05 -5.16 0.26
C ARG A 327 15.35 -4.73 0.95
N SER A 328 15.23 -4.00 2.06
CA SER A 328 16.36 -3.45 2.83
C SER A 328 17.47 -4.45 3.19
N ASN A 329 17.13 -5.70 3.49
CA ASN A 329 18.14 -6.72 3.80
C ASN A 329 18.84 -7.30 2.55
N GLY A 330 18.40 -6.99 1.34
CA GLY A 330 18.93 -7.51 0.08
C GLY A 330 18.17 -8.70 -0.51
N THR A 331 17.12 -9.21 0.15
CA THR A 331 16.28 -10.30 -0.37
C THR A 331 15.48 -9.82 -1.60
N PRO A 332 15.59 -10.49 -2.77
CA PRO A 332 14.83 -10.15 -3.98
C PRO A 332 13.35 -10.53 -3.89
N GLY A 333 12.48 -9.77 -4.55
CA GLY A 333 11.05 -10.09 -4.67
C GLY A 333 10.77 -11.45 -5.33
N LEU A 334 11.55 -11.83 -6.36
CA LEU A 334 11.41 -13.14 -7.01
C LEU A 334 11.65 -14.30 -6.02
N CYS A 335 12.55 -14.13 -5.05
CA CYS A 335 12.76 -15.12 -3.99
C CYS A 335 11.49 -15.32 -3.16
N MET A 336 10.79 -14.23 -2.84
CA MET A 336 9.55 -14.31 -2.07
C MET A 336 8.38 -14.89 -2.88
N ALA A 337 8.28 -14.55 -4.18
CA ALA A 337 7.30 -15.18 -5.07
C ALA A 337 7.50 -16.71 -5.15
N LEU A 338 8.76 -17.15 -5.20
CA LEU A 338 9.15 -18.56 -5.13
C LEU A 338 8.78 -19.19 -3.78
N GLN A 339 9.17 -18.55 -2.68
CA GLN A 339 8.86 -19.03 -1.33
C GLN A 339 7.34 -19.16 -1.08
N ASN A 340 6.54 -18.20 -1.55
CA ASN A 340 5.09 -18.20 -1.40
C ASN A 340 4.36 -19.06 -2.45
N GLY A 341 5.08 -19.70 -3.38
CA GLY A 341 4.50 -20.58 -4.39
C GLY A 341 3.67 -19.86 -5.48
N HIS A 342 3.90 -18.57 -5.73
CA HIS A 342 3.13 -17.77 -6.70
C HIS A 342 3.54 -18.07 -8.16
N SER A 343 3.19 -19.26 -8.66
CA SER A 343 3.58 -19.78 -9.98
C SER A 343 3.29 -18.81 -11.14
N ALA A 344 2.11 -18.21 -11.20
CA ALA A 344 1.74 -17.27 -12.25
C ALA A 344 2.55 -15.95 -12.21
N ALA A 345 2.90 -15.47 -11.01
CA ALA A 345 3.73 -14.28 -10.84
C ALA A 345 5.20 -14.53 -11.23
N ILE A 346 5.73 -15.70 -10.86
CA ILE A 346 7.06 -16.16 -11.29
C ILE A 346 7.13 -16.21 -12.81
N LYS A 347 6.14 -16.84 -13.45
CA LYS A 347 6.07 -16.93 -14.91
C LYS A 347 6.02 -15.54 -15.56
N ALA A 348 5.14 -14.66 -15.08
CA ALA A 348 5.02 -13.29 -15.58
C ALA A 348 6.32 -12.49 -15.45
N TYR A 349 7.03 -12.60 -14.31
CA TYR A 349 8.31 -11.94 -14.12
C TYR A 349 9.37 -12.46 -15.10
N ILE A 350 9.52 -13.78 -15.21
CA ILE A 350 10.51 -14.42 -16.10
C ILE A 350 10.23 -14.07 -17.56
N GLU A 351 8.97 -14.17 -18.00
CA GLU A 351 8.56 -13.77 -19.35
C GLU A 351 8.81 -12.29 -19.61
N GLY A 352 8.48 -11.41 -18.65
CA GLY A 352 8.69 -9.98 -18.77
C GLY A 352 10.16 -9.60 -18.96
N ILE A 353 11.07 -10.21 -18.20
CA ILE A 353 12.51 -9.92 -18.34
C ILE A 353 13.17 -10.60 -19.54
N SER A 354 12.53 -11.61 -20.14
CA SER A 354 13.12 -12.39 -21.24
C SER A 354 13.52 -11.53 -22.44
N ASN A 355 12.68 -10.56 -22.79
CA ASN A 355 12.86 -9.68 -23.94
C ASN A 355 13.74 -8.46 -23.67
N LEU A 356 14.19 -8.24 -22.42
CA LEU A 356 14.98 -7.07 -22.07
C LEU A 356 16.47 -7.26 -22.37
N SER A 357 17.08 -6.30 -23.06
CA SER A 357 18.52 -6.22 -23.27
C SER A 357 19.22 -5.42 -22.17
N GLY A 358 20.53 -5.62 -21.99
CA GLY A 358 21.34 -4.82 -21.07
C GLY A 358 21.19 -5.16 -19.58
N ILE A 359 20.45 -6.22 -19.24
CA ILE A 359 20.28 -6.71 -17.86
C ILE A 359 21.01 -8.03 -17.65
N ASN A 360 21.49 -8.25 -16.42
CA ASN A 360 22.06 -9.52 -16.00
C ASN A 360 20.94 -10.47 -15.53
N LYS A 361 20.38 -11.21 -16.50
CA LYS A 361 19.34 -12.22 -16.26
C LYS A 361 19.79 -13.32 -15.30
N GLN A 362 21.08 -13.71 -15.32
CA GLN A 362 21.61 -14.72 -14.38
C GLN A 362 21.46 -14.24 -12.93
N ASP A 363 21.83 -12.98 -12.65
CA ASP A 363 21.74 -12.40 -11.30
C ASP A 363 20.28 -12.28 -10.81
N LEU A 364 19.38 -11.77 -11.67
CA LEU A 364 17.96 -11.64 -11.34
C LEU A 364 17.31 -13.00 -11.07
N LEU A 365 17.54 -13.97 -11.95
CA LEU A 365 16.95 -15.32 -11.86
C LEU A 365 17.54 -16.12 -10.70
N ALA A 366 18.78 -15.86 -10.26
CA ALA A 366 19.34 -16.51 -9.08
C ALA A 366 18.51 -16.27 -7.82
N ALA A 367 17.81 -15.12 -7.75
CA ALA A 367 16.91 -14.76 -6.66
C ALA A 367 17.55 -15.02 -5.29
N LYS A 368 18.83 -14.63 -5.16
CA LYS A 368 19.68 -15.03 -4.06
C LYS A 368 19.48 -14.10 -2.87
N MET A 369 19.17 -14.69 -1.72
CA MET A 369 19.19 -14.02 -0.42
C MET A 369 20.63 -13.63 -0.03
N PRO A 370 20.82 -12.68 0.90
CA PRO A 370 22.16 -12.24 1.33
C PRO A 370 23.06 -13.36 1.84
N ASN A 371 22.48 -14.40 2.45
CA ASN A 371 23.23 -15.56 2.93
C ASN A 371 23.60 -16.57 1.82
N GLY A 372 23.26 -16.28 0.56
CA GLY A 372 23.52 -17.16 -0.58
C GLY A 372 22.42 -18.18 -0.88
N THR A 373 21.37 -18.25 -0.06
CA THR A 373 20.22 -19.13 -0.31
C THR A 373 19.40 -18.65 -1.50
N THR A 374 19.10 -19.55 -2.43
CA THR A 374 18.40 -19.23 -3.68
C THR A 374 16.88 -19.34 -3.54
N GLY A 375 16.12 -18.59 -4.34
CA GLY A 375 14.66 -18.74 -4.37
C GLY A 375 14.20 -20.16 -4.76
N LEU A 376 14.90 -20.82 -5.70
CA LEU A 376 14.60 -22.22 -6.07
C LEU A 376 14.85 -23.20 -4.91
N PHE A 377 15.78 -22.89 -4.00
CA PHE A 377 15.93 -23.66 -2.75
C PHE A 377 14.69 -23.53 -1.87
N MET A 378 14.19 -22.31 -1.66
CA MET A 378 13.02 -22.04 -0.79
C MET A 378 11.77 -22.76 -1.29
N VAL A 379 11.44 -22.63 -2.58
CA VAL A 379 10.26 -23.27 -3.17
C VAL A 379 10.33 -24.81 -3.13
N LEU A 380 11.53 -25.39 -3.21
CA LEU A 380 11.75 -26.84 -3.05
C LEU A 380 11.58 -27.28 -1.59
N GLN A 381 12.15 -26.50 -0.66
CA GLN A 381 12.02 -26.76 0.77
C GLN A 381 10.57 -26.69 1.22
N ASP A 382 9.79 -25.75 0.69
CA ASP A 382 8.40 -25.51 1.11
C ASP A 382 7.38 -26.31 0.27
N GLY A 383 7.85 -27.04 -0.75
CA GLY A 383 7.07 -28.06 -1.45
C GLY A 383 6.12 -27.55 -2.56
N HIS A 384 6.32 -26.34 -3.09
CA HIS A 384 5.42 -25.74 -4.08
C HIS A 384 5.69 -26.23 -5.52
N ALA A 385 5.13 -27.39 -5.87
CA ALA A 385 5.32 -28.07 -7.16
C ALA A 385 5.07 -27.19 -8.41
N GLU A 386 3.97 -26.44 -8.45
CA GLU A 386 3.62 -25.62 -9.62
C GLU A 386 4.55 -24.41 -9.80
N ALA A 387 5.07 -23.85 -8.71
CA ALA A 387 6.05 -22.76 -8.76
C ALA A 387 7.42 -23.26 -9.24
N ILE A 388 7.82 -24.48 -8.87
CA ILE A 388 9.02 -25.15 -9.39
C ILE A 388 8.92 -25.31 -10.92
N LYS A 389 7.79 -25.85 -11.41
CA LYS A 389 7.56 -26.00 -12.86
C LYS A 389 7.63 -24.65 -13.57
N ALA A 390 6.88 -23.66 -13.08
CA ALA A 390 6.84 -22.33 -13.67
C ALA A 390 8.24 -21.68 -13.77
N TYR A 391 9.07 -21.83 -12.72
CA TYR A 391 10.44 -21.32 -12.74
C TYR A 391 11.31 -22.05 -13.77
N ILE A 392 11.36 -23.39 -13.73
CA ILE A 392 12.25 -24.20 -14.58
C ILE A 392 11.85 -24.10 -16.05
N GLU A 393 10.56 -24.16 -16.36
CA GLU A 393 10.03 -23.94 -17.71
C GLU A 393 10.28 -22.51 -18.19
N GLY A 394 10.11 -21.51 -17.32
CA GLY A 394 10.38 -20.11 -17.65
C GLY A 394 11.84 -19.86 -18.06
N ILE A 395 12.79 -20.42 -17.31
CA ILE A 395 14.22 -20.26 -17.64
C ILE A 395 14.68 -21.13 -18.82
N SER A 396 13.88 -22.09 -19.28
CA SER A 396 14.25 -23.05 -20.34
C SER A 396 14.70 -22.35 -21.64
N ASN A 397 14.01 -21.26 -21.99
CA ASN A 397 14.20 -20.51 -23.24
C ASN A 397 15.31 -19.46 -23.17
N PHE A 398 15.92 -19.24 -22.01
CA PHE A 398 16.98 -18.23 -21.87
C PHE A 398 18.30 -18.73 -22.45
N ALA A 399 18.84 -18.01 -23.43
CA ALA A 399 20.21 -18.18 -23.88
C ALA A 399 21.19 -17.43 -22.95
N GLY A 400 22.44 -17.91 -22.84
CA GLY A 400 23.52 -17.21 -22.13
C GLY A 400 23.45 -17.24 -20.60
N ILE A 401 22.47 -17.92 -20.00
CA ILE A 401 22.41 -18.15 -18.54
C ILE A 401 22.99 -19.52 -18.18
N ASN A 402 23.58 -19.62 -16.99
CA ASN A 402 24.05 -20.89 -16.45
C ASN A 402 22.90 -21.62 -15.74
N LYS A 403 22.11 -22.37 -16.52
CA LYS A 403 20.99 -23.17 -16.00
C LYS A 403 21.44 -24.19 -14.95
N GLN A 404 22.62 -24.79 -15.11
CA GLN A 404 23.14 -25.76 -14.14
C GLN A 404 23.31 -25.12 -12.75
N GLU A 405 23.85 -23.90 -12.70
CA GLU A 405 24.03 -23.15 -11.45
C GLU A 405 22.69 -22.79 -10.79
N LEU A 406 21.74 -22.26 -11.56
CA LEU A 406 20.41 -21.89 -11.06
C LEU A 406 19.68 -23.12 -10.50
N LEU A 407 19.70 -24.22 -11.24
CA LEU A 407 19.03 -25.47 -10.88
C LEU A 407 19.69 -26.19 -9.70
N ALA A 408 20.96 -25.94 -9.40
CA ALA A 408 21.63 -26.50 -8.23
C ALA A 408 20.95 -26.08 -6.93
N ALA A 409 20.27 -24.92 -6.92
CA ALA A 409 19.34 -24.48 -5.87
C ALA A 409 19.90 -24.68 -4.45
N LYS A 410 21.11 -24.16 -4.18
CA LYS A 410 21.80 -24.40 -2.91
C LYS A 410 21.46 -23.33 -1.86
N ASN A 411 21.53 -23.72 -0.59
CA ASN A 411 21.57 -22.78 0.54
C ASN A 411 23.01 -22.36 0.89
N GLN A 412 23.16 -21.55 1.94
CA GLN A 412 24.46 -21.12 2.49
C GLN A 412 25.44 -22.26 2.83
N SER A 413 24.92 -23.47 3.02
CA SER A 413 25.68 -24.67 3.36
C SER A 413 26.16 -25.46 2.14
N GLY A 414 25.75 -25.04 0.94
CA GLY A 414 25.91 -25.83 -0.28
C GLY A 414 24.89 -26.98 -0.41
N THR A 415 23.93 -27.11 0.51
CA THR A 415 22.91 -28.17 0.46
C THR A 415 21.86 -27.83 -0.60
N PRO A 416 21.59 -28.70 -1.60
CA PRO A 416 20.58 -28.47 -2.62
C PRO A 416 19.14 -28.51 -2.10
N GLY A 417 18.24 -27.73 -2.70
CA GLY A 417 16.82 -27.69 -2.35
C GLY A 417 16.13 -29.05 -2.54
N LEU A 418 16.53 -29.84 -3.54
CA LEU A 418 16.01 -31.20 -3.75
C LEU A 418 16.29 -32.10 -2.53
N CYS A 419 17.41 -31.88 -1.83
CA CYS A 419 17.70 -32.59 -0.58
C CYS A 419 16.70 -32.24 0.51
N MET A 420 16.31 -30.97 0.62
CA MET A 420 15.31 -30.52 1.58
C MET A 420 13.90 -31.01 1.23
N ALA A 421 13.52 -30.98 -0.05
CA ALA A 421 12.24 -31.54 -0.50
C ALA A 421 12.12 -33.04 -0.15
N LEU A 422 13.20 -33.81 -0.33
CA LEU A 422 13.29 -35.21 0.08
C LEU A 422 13.22 -35.39 1.60
N GLN A 423 13.99 -34.58 2.34
CA GLN A 423 13.99 -34.60 3.80
C GLN A 423 12.61 -34.25 4.38
N GLN A 424 11.86 -33.34 3.78
CA GLN A 424 10.53 -32.93 4.26
C GLN A 424 9.38 -33.76 3.68
N GLY A 425 9.68 -34.74 2.81
CA GLY A 425 8.68 -35.63 2.24
C GLY A 425 7.80 -35.02 1.14
N HIS A 426 8.21 -33.94 0.48
CA HIS A 426 7.42 -33.24 -0.53
C HIS A 426 7.41 -33.95 -1.90
N ALA A 427 6.66 -35.05 -2.00
CA ALA A 427 6.59 -35.92 -3.18
C ALA A 427 6.29 -35.19 -4.50
N GLU A 428 5.29 -34.30 -4.52
CA GLU A 428 4.90 -33.56 -5.73
C GLU A 428 5.97 -32.55 -6.18
N ALA A 429 6.66 -31.89 -5.23
CA ALA A 429 7.74 -30.97 -5.54
C ALA A 429 8.95 -31.71 -6.13
N ILE A 430 9.28 -32.88 -5.58
CA ILE A 430 10.33 -33.77 -6.11
C ILE A 430 9.99 -34.18 -7.54
N LYS A 431 8.77 -34.67 -7.76
CA LYS A 431 8.30 -35.07 -9.09
C LYS A 431 8.37 -33.91 -10.09
N ALA A 432 7.84 -32.75 -9.71
CA ALA A 432 7.86 -31.54 -10.51
C ALA A 432 9.28 -31.12 -10.91
N TYR A 433 10.21 -31.07 -9.94
CA TYR A 433 11.60 -30.72 -10.21
C TYR A 433 12.24 -31.71 -11.19
N ILE A 434 12.08 -33.02 -10.95
CA ILE A 434 12.67 -34.07 -11.78
C ILE A 434 12.10 -33.99 -13.20
N GLU A 435 10.78 -33.99 -13.37
CA GLU A 435 10.13 -33.89 -14.69
C GLU A 435 10.62 -32.65 -15.46
N ALA A 436 10.68 -31.50 -14.80
CA ALA A 436 11.08 -30.25 -15.45
C ALA A 436 12.57 -30.26 -15.88
N ILE A 437 13.50 -30.77 -15.06
CA ILE A 437 14.91 -30.85 -15.47
C ILE A 437 15.14 -31.92 -16.57
N PHE A 438 14.33 -32.98 -16.63
CA PHE A 438 14.45 -33.97 -17.71
C PHE A 438 14.11 -33.35 -19.08
N ASN A 439 13.18 -32.39 -19.10
CA ASN A 439 12.82 -31.66 -20.31
C ASN A 439 13.86 -30.60 -20.76
N LEU A 440 14.88 -30.31 -19.96
CA LEU A 440 15.91 -29.31 -20.29
C LEU A 440 17.16 -29.94 -20.93
N PRO A 441 17.59 -29.48 -22.13
CA PRO A 441 18.84 -29.92 -22.73
C PRO A 441 20.07 -29.29 -22.05
N GLY A 442 21.23 -29.94 -22.18
CA GLY A 442 22.53 -29.35 -21.83
C GLY A 442 22.84 -29.21 -20.33
N ILE A 443 22.11 -29.91 -19.46
CA ILE A 443 22.36 -29.89 -18.01
C ILE A 443 22.85 -31.25 -17.49
N ASN A 444 23.71 -31.23 -16.47
CA ASN A 444 24.17 -32.42 -15.79
C ASN A 444 23.15 -32.85 -14.73
N ARG A 445 22.14 -33.61 -15.18
CA ARG A 445 21.06 -34.11 -14.31
C ARG A 445 21.57 -35.01 -13.20
N ARG A 446 22.63 -35.78 -13.44
CA ARG A 446 23.19 -36.68 -12.42
C ARG A 446 23.69 -35.91 -11.21
N GLU A 447 24.36 -34.79 -11.45
CA GLU A 447 24.85 -33.92 -10.38
C GLU A 447 23.69 -33.33 -9.57
N LEU A 448 22.67 -32.79 -10.25
CA LEU A 448 21.49 -32.21 -9.60
C LEU A 448 20.72 -33.24 -8.77
N LEU A 449 20.48 -34.42 -9.35
CA LEU A 449 19.78 -35.52 -8.70
C LEU A 449 20.57 -36.16 -7.56
N ALA A 450 21.90 -36.00 -7.49
CA ALA A 450 22.68 -36.52 -6.37
C ALA A 450 22.19 -35.95 -5.01
N ALA A 451 21.71 -34.70 -5.01
CA ALA A 451 21.05 -34.04 -3.88
C ALA A 451 21.75 -34.28 -2.54
N LYS A 452 23.08 -34.09 -2.52
CA LYS A 452 23.92 -34.38 -1.36
C LYS A 452 24.08 -33.15 -0.48
N THR A 453 24.04 -33.35 0.83
CA THR A 453 24.45 -32.33 1.81
C THR A 453 25.97 -32.11 1.74
N ARG A 454 26.46 -31.10 2.46
CA ARG A 454 27.91 -30.86 2.64
C ARG A 454 28.68 -32.07 3.22
N PHE A 455 28.00 -32.99 3.89
CA PHE A 455 28.58 -34.21 4.47
C PHE A 455 28.50 -35.42 3.53
N GLY A 456 28.00 -35.24 2.30
CA GLY A 456 27.86 -36.31 1.32
C GLY A 456 26.61 -37.18 1.46
N THR A 457 25.85 -37.03 2.55
CA THR A 457 24.55 -37.71 2.74
C THR A 457 23.55 -37.25 1.68
N SER A 458 22.95 -38.17 0.94
CA SER A 458 21.92 -37.83 -0.05
C SER A 458 20.58 -37.58 0.61
N GLY A 459 19.78 -36.66 0.05
CA GLY A 459 18.40 -36.44 0.48
C GLY A 459 17.56 -37.72 0.45
N LEU A 460 17.82 -38.61 -0.51
CA LEU A 460 17.12 -39.90 -0.60
C LEU A 460 17.41 -40.80 0.63
N HIS A 461 18.63 -40.79 1.14
CA HIS A 461 18.97 -41.52 2.35
C HIS A 461 18.24 -40.95 3.58
N ILE A 462 18.16 -39.63 3.67
CA ILE A 462 17.43 -38.93 4.74
C ILE A 462 15.93 -39.26 4.67
N ALA A 463 15.32 -39.21 3.49
CA ALA A 463 13.92 -39.55 3.28
C ALA A 463 13.60 -41.01 3.67
N LEU A 464 14.50 -41.95 3.35
CA LEU A 464 14.38 -43.35 3.76
C LEU A 464 14.46 -43.51 5.29
N GLN A 465 15.42 -42.83 5.92
CA GLN A 465 15.61 -42.87 7.37
C GLN A 465 14.41 -42.30 8.13
N GLN A 466 13.80 -41.24 7.59
CA GLN A 466 12.65 -40.56 8.19
C GLN A 466 11.29 -41.18 7.79
N GLY A 467 11.28 -42.23 6.95
CA GLY A 467 10.06 -42.94 6.57
C GLY A 467 9.17 -42.22 5.56
N HIS A 468 9.70 -41.27 4.79
CA HIS A 468 8.95 -40.55 3.76
C HIS A 468 8.76 -41.39 2.48
N SER A 469 7.94 -42.44 2.57
CA SER A 469 7.70 -43.43 1.51
C SER A 469 7.25 -42.81 0.18
N GLU A 470 6.31 -41.87 0.21
CA GLU A 470 5.81 -41.21 -1.01
C GLU A 470 6.87 -40.36 -1.71
N ALA A 471 7.73 -39.67 -0.96
CA ALA A 471 8.84 -38.92 -1.54
C ALA A 471 9.90 -39.84 -2.17
N VAL A 472 10.23 -40.95 -1.49
CA VAL A 472 11.13 -41.98 -2.03
C VAL A 472 10.55 -42.59 -3.31
N LYS A 473 9.26 -42.89 -3.31
CA LYS A 473 8.53 -43.43 -4.45
C LYS A 473 8.54 -42.44 -5.62
N ALA A 474 8.12 -41.20 -5.39
CA ALA A 474 8.13 -40.13 -6.39
C ALA A 474 9.53 -39.93 -7.00
N TYR A 475 10.57 -39.90 -6.17
CA TYR A 475 11.96 -39.78 -6.65
C TYR A 475 12.37 -40.96 -7.55
N LYS A 476 12.16 -42.20 -7.10
CA LYS A 476 12.58 -43.41 -7.83
C LYS A 476 11.78 -43.65 -9.11
N GLU A 477 10.46 -43.55 -9.03
CA GLU A 477 9.57 -43.84 -10.16
C GLU A 477 9.73 -42.80 -11.26
N THR A 478 9.83 -41.52 -10.91
CA THR A 478 10.00 -40.44 -11.91
C THR A 478 11.33 -40.59 -12.65
N ILE A 479 12.44 -40.87 -11.96
CA ILE A 479 13.74 -41.12 -12.62
C ILE A 479 13.67 -42.37 -13.51
N SER A 480 13.03 -43.44 -13.04
CA SER A 480 12.92 -44.70 -13.79
C SER A 480 12.13 -44.52 -15.08
N LYS A 481 11.02 -43.76 -15.02
CA LYS A 481 10.20 -43.38 -16.19
C LYS A 481 11.07 -42.75 -17.29
N PHE A 482 11.92 -41.78 -16.96
CA PHE A 482 12.77 -41.12 -17.95
C PHE A 482 13.96 -41.97 -18.43
N LYS A 483 14.51 -42.86 -17.59
CA LYS A 483 15.53 -43.84 -18.03
C LYS A 483 14.99 -44.84 -19.05
N ILE A 484 13.75 -45.31 -18.88
CA ILE A 484 13.12 -46.22 -19.84
C ILE A 484 12.88 -45.50 -21.17
N LEU A 485 12.43 -44.25 -21.14
CA LEU A 485 12.22 -43.44 -22.34
C LEU A 485 13.53 -43.16 -23.11
N SER A 486 14.67 -43.01 -22.43
CA SER A 486 15.96 -42.83 -23.10
C SER A 486 16.54 -44.10 -23.72
N ASN A 487 16.15 -45.29 -23.25
CA ASN A 487 16.66 -46.57 -23.77
C ASN A 487 16.05 -46.97 -25.14
N GLY A 488 15.06 -46.22 -25.65
CA GLY A 488 14.48 -46.38 -26.98
C GLY A 488 15.09 -45.49 -28.08
N LEU A 489 16.04 -44.60 -27.73
CA LEU A 489 16.73 -43.72 -28.66
C LEU A 489 18.24 -43.87 -28.45
N PRO A 490 19.01 -44.43 -29.41
CA PRO A 490 20.44 -44.55 -29.25
C PRO A 490 21.07 -43.16 -29.42
N GLY A 491 21.62 -42.61 -28.34
CA GLY A 491 22.67 -41.60 -28.46
C GLY A 491 22.50 -40.26 -27.76
N PHE A 492 21.70 -40.12 -26.69
CA PHE A 492 21.82 -38.93 -25.83
C PHE A 492 21.90 -39.28 -24.34
N LEU A 493 23.11 -39.10 -23.81
CA LEU A 493 23.45 -38.79 -22.42
C LEU A 493 23.44 -39.94 -21.41
N LEU A 494 24.63 -40.53 -21.25
CA LEU A 494 25.15 -40.91 -19.93
C LEU A 494 26.15 -39.84 -19.49
#